data_AF-A0A2E6BWQ7-F1
#
_entry.id   AF-A0A2E6BWQ7-F1
#
_cell.length_a   1.000
_cell.length_b   1.000
_cell.length_c   1.000
_cell.angle_alpha   90.00
_cell.angle_beta   90.00
_cell.angle_gamma   90.00
#
_symmetry.space_group_name_H-M   'P 1'
#
loop_
_entity.id
_entity.type
_entity.pdbx_description
1 polymer ?
#
loop_
_entity_poly.entity_id
_entity_poly.type
_entity_poly.pdbx_seq_one_letter_code
_entity_poly.pdbx_strand_id
1 'polypeptide(L)' 'MTDSEILDSLNKALAWELRAIAMYAHYAAYVSGIHRINLASHFNNEVTESITHAATVRSAIVK' A
#
# COMPACT_ATOMS: atom_id res chain seq x y z
N MET A 1 -14.34 -21.63 -1.76
CA MET A 1 -14.39 -20.23 -2.21
C MET A 1 -14.90 -20.23 -3.63
N THR A 2 -15.93 -19.43 -3.90
CA THR A 2 -16.42 -19.10 -5.23
C THR A 2 -15.58 -17.99 -5.84
N ASP A 3 -15.63 -17.82 -7.15
CA ASP A 3 -14.90 -16.74 -7.85
C ASP A 3 -15.30 -15.35 -7.33
N SER A 4 -16.56 -15.17 -6.93
CA SER A 4 -17.04 -13.94 -6.29
C SER A 4 -16.36 -13.67 -4.95
N GLU A 5 -16.19 -14.69 -4.12
CA GLU A 5 -15.53 -14.55 -2.81
C GLU A 5 -14.03 -14.24 -2.98
N ILE A 6 -13.39 -14.79 -4.02
CA ILE A 6 -12.02 -14.47 -4.38
C ILE A 6 -11.93 -13.00 -4.81
N LEU A 7 -12.81 -12.56 -5.71
CA LEU A 7 -12.82 -11.20 -6.24
C LEU A 7 -13.08 -10.16 -5.15
N ASP A 8 -13.99 -10.44 -4.22
CA ASP A 8 -14.24 -9.59 -3.05
C ASP A 8 -13.01 -9.49 -2.14
N SER A 9 -12.31 -10.60 -1.93
CA SER A 9 -11.10 -10.64 -1.11
C SER A 9 -9.96 -9.85 -1.75
N LEU A 10 -9.78 -9.99 -3.08
CA LEU A 10 -8.78 -9.23 -3.82
C LEU A 10 -9.08 -7.73 -3.83
N ASN A 11 -10.34 -7.33 -3.99
CA ASN A 11 -10.72 -5.92 -3.91
C ASN A 11 -10.47 -5.33 -2.51
N LYS A 12 -10.72 -6.09 -1.44
CA LYS A 12 -10.36 -5.67 -0.07
C LYS A 12 -8.85 -5.52 0.11
N ALA A 13 -8.07 -6.47 -0.39
CA ALA A 13 -6.61 -6.39 -0.36
C ALA A 13 -6.11 -5.14 -1.12
N LEU A 14 -6.63 -4.88 -2.31
CA LEU A 14 -6.29 -3.69 -3.09
C LEU A 14 -6.63 -2.40 -2.32
N ALA A 15 -7.78 -2.34 -1.66
CA ALA A 15 -8.15 -1.19 -0.84
C ALA A 15 -7.19 -0.96 0.34
N TRP A 16 -6.68 -2.03 0.95
CA TRP A 16 -5.67 -1.91 2.01
C TRP A 16 -4.35 -1.35 1.50
N GLU A 17 -3.89 -1.80 0.33
CA GLU A 17 -2.65 -1.27 -0.26
C GLU A 17 -2.78 0.21 -0.63
N LEU A 18 -3.92 0.61 -1.23
CA LEU A 18 -4.17 2.02 -1.55
C LEU A 18 -4.23 2.90 -0.29
N ARG A 19 -4.83 2.40 0.79
CA ARG A 19 -4.81 3.06 2.10
C ARG A 19 -3.38 3.17 2.65
N ALA A 20 -2.58 2.12 2.55
CA ALA A 20 -1.19 2.10 3.01
C ALA A 20 -0.34 3.14 2.26
N ILE A 21 -0.49 3.22 0.93
CA ILE A 21 0.17 4.25 0.10
C ILE A 21 -0.14 5.66 0.62
N ALA A 22 -1.42 5.99 0.81
CA ALA A 22 -1.82 7.30 1.30
C ALA A 22 -1.27 7.59 2.70
N MET A 23 -1.31 6.59 3.59
CA MET A 23 -0.84 6.71 4.96
C MET A 23 0.68 6.93 5.03
N TYR A 24 1.47 6.10 4.36
CA TYR A 24 2.93 6.22 4.37
C TYR A 24 3.42 7.46 3.64
N ALA A 25 2.76 7.86 2.55
CA ALA A 25 3.07 9.14 1.89
C ALA A 25 2.82 10.33 2.82
N HIS A 26 1.71 10.32 3.57
CA HIS A 26 1.44 11.33 4.58
C HIS A 26 2.50 11.34 5.68
N TYR A 27 2.87 10.18 6.23
CA TYR A 27 3.88 10.10 7.28
C TYR A 27 5.27 10.53 6.81
N ALA A 28 5.67 10.18 5.59
CA ALA A 28 6.92 10.61 4.98
C ALA A 28 7.02 12.14 4.91
N ALA A 29 5.92 12.82 4.57
CA ALA A 29 5.88 14.28 4.43
C ALA A 29 5.83 15.04 5.77
N TYR A 30 5.25 14.43 6.81
CA TYR A 30 4.99 15.11 8.09
C TYR A 30 5.91 14.66 9.23
N VAL A 31 6.70 13.60 9.07
CA VAL A 31 7.58 13.11 10.13
C VAL A 31 8.61 14.16 10.55
N SER A 32 8.80 14.27 11.86
CA SER A 32 9.66 15.29 12.48
C SER A 32 10.52 14.68 13.60
N GLY A 33 11.43 15.48 14.17
CA GLY A 33 12.33 15.05 15.24
C GLY A 33 13.70 14.54 14.78
N ILE A 34 14.43 13.95 15.73
CA ILE A 34 15.85 13.56 15.54
C ILE A 34 16.03 12.41 14.54
N HIS A 35 15.02 11.54 14.36
CA HIS A 35 15.07 10.40 13.45
C HIS A 35 14.37 10.63 12.11
N ARG A 36 13.92 11.87 11.83
CA ARG A 36 13.06 12.18 10.68
C ARG A 36 13.65 11.75 9.34
N ILE A 37 14.96 11.80 9.16
CA ILE A 37 15.62 11.43 7.89
C ILE A 37 15.46 9.93 7.64
N ASN A 38 15.74 9.10 8.64
CA ASN A 38 15.61 7.65 8.53
C ASN A 38 14.14 7.23 8.39
N LEU A 39 13.25 7.84 9.17
CA LEU A 39 11.82 7.54 9.11
C LEU A 39 11.19 7.97 7.79
N ALA A 40 11.55 9.15 7.26
CA ALA A 40 11.08 9.58 5.95
C ALA A 40 11.54 8.60 4.86
N SER A 41 12.80 8.14 4.91
CA SER A 41 13.28 7.13 3.97
C SER A 41 12.52 5.81 4.10
N HIS A 42 12.27 5.35 5.34
CA HIS A 42 11.50 4.13 5.60
C HIS A 42 10.10 4.23 5.01
N PHE A 43 9.34 5.30 5.32
CA PHE A 43 7.98 5.46 4.80
C PHE A 43 7.93 5.56 3.27
N ASN A 44 8.91 6.19 2.62
CA ASN A 44 8.98 6.20 1.16
C ASN A 44 9.23 4.80 0.55
N ASN A 45 9.99 3.95 1.23
CA ASN A 45 10.17 2.56 0.81
C ASN A 45 8.85 1.78 0.93
N GLU A 46 8.13 1.95 2.04
CA GLU A 46 6.82 1.31 2.24
C GLU A 46 5.78 1.75 1.18
N VAL A 47 5.79 3.03 0.77
CA VAL A 47 4.95 3.49 -0.36
C VAL A 47 5.26 2.70 -1.64
N THR A 48 6.55 2.52 -1.95
CA THR A 48 7.00 1.82 -3.16
C THR A 48 6.59 0.34 -3.12
N GLU A 49 6.71 -0.29 -1.95
CA GLU A 49 6.28 -1.68 -1.73
C GLU A 49 4.76 -1.83 -1.90
N SER A 50 3.94 -0.98 -1.25
CA SER A 50 2.48 -1.02 -1.40
C SER A 50 2.00 -0.73 -2.82
N ILE A 51 2.70 0.11 -3.60
CA ILE A 51 2.40 0.29 -5.04
C ILE A 51 2.60 -1.03 -5.79
N THR A 52 3.69 -1.76 -5.50
CA THR A 52 4.00 -3.04 -6.13
C THR A 52 2.95 -4.10 -5.78
N HIS A 53 2.52 -4.15 -4.51
CA HIS A 53 1.45 -5.04 -4.06
C HIS A 53 0.11 -4.68 -4.71
N ALA A 54 -0.27 -3.41 -4.73
CA ALA A 54 -1.50 -2.94 -5.38
C ALA A 54 -1.53 -3.31 -6.88
N ALA A 55 -0.42 -3.14 -7.59
CA ALA A 55 -0.31 -3.50 -9.00
C ALA A 55 -0.47 -5.02 -9.22
N THR A 56 0.10 -5.82 -8.33
CA THR A 56 -0.01 -7.29 -8.36
C THR A 56 -1.45 -7.74 -8.13
N VAL A 57 -2.10 -7.24 -7.07
CA VAL A 57 -3.49 -7.56 -6.74
C VAL A 57 -4.43 -7.11 -7.86
N ARG A 58 -4.27 -5.88 -8.37
CA ARG A 58 -5.06 -5.37 -9.49
C ARG A 58 -4.93 -6.27 -10.72
N SER A 59 -3.73 -6.73 -11.03
CA SER A 59 -3.48 -7.63 -12.17
C SER A 59 -4.16 -9.00 -12.01
N ALA A 60 -4.39 -9.45 -10.78
CA ALA A 60 -5.14 -10.68 -10.49
C ALA A 60 -6.66 -10.50 -10.59
N ILE A 61 -7.18 -9.28 -10.37
CA ILE A 61 -8.62 -8.97 -10.48
C ILE A 61 -9.08 -8.90 -11.95
N VAL A 62 -8.22 -8.41 -12.86
CA VAL A 62 -8.56 -8.19 -14.27
C VAL A 62 -8.32 -9.40 -15.18
N LYS A 63 -7.78 -10.49 -14.64
CA LYS A 63 -7.56 -11.77 -15.34
C LYS A 63 -8.73 -12.69 -15.10
#